data_AF-A0A2E4GMR2-F1
#
_entry.id   AF-A0A2E4GMR2-F1
#
_cell.length_a   1.000
_cell.length_b   1.000
_cell.length_c   1.000
_cell.angle_alpha   90.00
_cell.angle_beta   90.00
_cell.angle_gamma   90.00
#
_symmetry.space_group_name_H-M   'P 1'
#
loop_
_entity.id
_entity.type
_entity.pdbx_description
1 polymer ?
#
loop_
_entity_poly.entity_id
_entity_poly.type
_entity_poly.pdbx_seq_one_letter_code
_entity_poly.pdbx_strand_id
1 'polypeptide(L)'
;MPTLTKLALIVIALTFTSAVTALGNEKTIKIGQQKQLFVDHFIIENLENVSLEVGQADKYGVIMEPSLPTDFQTGQVHDGPDGGAGYEFGESCFCWFFSPHWDESKKKFRLWYMSSKRPGSGVAYAESKDGIHWEKPLIAKDGKSNLINWAKPLPILRQNKKRDLMELGLDGSTVTIDPSLPFGHKEKYKIAFYPNMGGKDAATRLGYSKDGINWEFYNDGYPVTGRAADTNNQIHWSPKTKKYLLHCRQDFAAGGGVGELRGVRIMEHTKGNDLMNHPTAWKTLRTFTLEDPDKSTIAGTNIPVYQIHTFPMWYYEGIWFALTDVLAATNRPVPEGKQDFFTRHEQGVWEFYMSPSRDAVNYDFSLATYPRKPLIPRGKDGSFDKDCARPPSNIITHNDEHWVYYLATNERWGARKWDARLALAKVRLDGFFYLHSKSNEGKVITRPFILEGDNLEINVNALNGFLKVEILDEKGNDIPQFSGNSAKTYRGHNSLRLKPAWSRQSDLSSLKGKAIRIRFTLQNTKLYSFKAL
;
A
#
# COMPACT_ATOMS: atom_id res chain seq x y z
N MET A 1 42.98 35.48 -41.01
CA MET A 1 43.14 35.05 -39.61
C MET A 1 42.86 36.26 -38.71
N PRO A 2 41.97 36.20 -37.70
CA PRO A 2 40.90 35.25 -37.41
C PRO A 2 39.49 35.91 -37.61
N THR A 3 38.64 35.45 -38.52
CA THR A 3 37.48 34.55 -38.31
C THR A 3 36.60 34.86 -37.08
N LEU A 4 35.58 35.71 -37.27
CA LEU A 4 34.38 35.77 -36.44
C LEU A 4 33.40 34.66 -36.88
N THR A 5 33.22 33.66 -36.03
CA THR A 5 32.22 32.60 -36.24
C THR A 5 30.92 33.02 -35.57
N LYS A 6 29.88 33.29 -36.37
CA LYS A 6 28.50 33.45 -35.89
C LYS A 6 27.97 32.09 -35.44
N LEU A 7 27.79 31.88 -34.13
CA LEU A 7 27.00 30.76 -33.62
C LEU A 7 25.52 31.12 -33.77
N ALA A 8 24.83 30.44 -34.70
CA ALA A 8 23.38 30.46 -34.76
C ALA A 8 22.82 29.61 -33.62
N LEU A 9 22.05 30.24 -32.72
CA LEU A 9 21.28 29.54 -31.68
C LEU A 9 20.08 28.85 -32.36
N ILE A 10 20.17 27.55 -32.62
CA ILE A 10 19.03 26.75 -33.03
C ILE A 10 18.25 26.40 -31.75
N VAL A 11 17.12 27.09 -31.53
CA VAL A 11 16.13 26.72 -30.52
C VAL A 11 15.37 25.51 -31.07
N ILE A 12 15.75 24.31 -30.65
CA ILE A 12 14.96 23.10 -30.88
C ILE A 12 13.78 23.14 -29.89
N ALA A 13 12.63 23.61 -30.36
CA ALA A 13 11.37 23.41 -29.67
C ALA A 13 11.03 21.91 -29.74
N LEU A 14 11.36 21.15 -28.69
CA LEU A 14 10.89 19.79 -28.48
C LEU A 14 9.38 19.84 -28.23
N THR A 15 8.60 19.78 -29.31
CA THR A 15 7.19 19.43 -29.24
C THR A 15 7.11 17.95 -28.88
N PHE A 16 6.75 17.65 -27.63
CA PHE A 16 6.28 16.33 -27.25
C PHE A 16 4.95 16.08 -27.98
N THR A 17 5.03 15.60 -29.22
CA THR A 17 3.93 14.91 -29.85
C THR A 17 3.84 13.55 -29.18
N SER A 18 2.97 13.45 -28.17
CA SER A 18 2.51 12.16 -27.69
C SER A 18 1.92 11.42 -28.89
N ALA A 19 2.64 10.42 -29.39
CA ALA A 19 2.15 9.52 -30.40
C ALA A 19 0.96 8.76 -29.79
N VAL A 20 -0.24 9.31 -29.98
CA VAL A 20 -1.50 8.58 -29.82
C VAL A 20 -1.47 7.52 -30.92
N THR A 21 -0.94 6.36 -30.57
CA THR A 21 -1.13 5.16 -31.36
C THR A 21 -2.62 4.87 -31.34
N ALA A 22 -3.28 5.07 -32.47
CA ALA A 22 -4.63 4.61 -32.71
C ALA A 22 -4.64 3.09 -32.52
N LEU A 23 -5.08 2.64 -31.35
CA LEU A 23 -5.32 1.23 -31.06
C LEU A 23 -6.64 0.83 -31.73
N GLY A 24 -6.50 0.20 -32.89
CA GLY A 24 -7.61 -0.45 -33.60
C GLY A 24 -8.23 -1.61 -32.79
N ASN A 25 -9.52 -1.81 -33.06
CA ASN A 25 -10.46 -2.82 -32.54
C ASN A 25 -10.77 -2.74 -31.05
N GLU A 26 -11.74 -1.89 -30.72
CA GLU A 26 -12.34 -1.82 -29.39
C GLU A 26 -13.11 -3.09 -29.07
N LYS A 27 -12.50 -3.90 -28.21
CA LYS A 27 -13.18 -4.99 -27.55
C LYS A 27 -14.04 -4.39 -26.44
N THR A 28 -15.35 -4.35 -26.62
CA THR A 28 -16.31 -3.99 -25.58
C THR A 28 -15.99 -4.73 -24.29
N ILE A 29 -15.72 -3.97 -23.23
CA ILE A 29 -15.24 -4.53 -21.97
C ILE A 29 -16.42 -4.90 -21.06
N LYS A 30 -16.23 -5.95 -20.27
CA LYS A 30 -17.18 -6.36 -19.23
C LYS A 30 -16.67 -5.88 -17.89
N ILE A 31 -17.40 -4.95 -17.28
CA ILE A 31 -17.09 -4.43 -15.94
C ILE A 31 -18.05 -4.95 -14.88
N GLY A 32 -19.17 -5.58 -15.28
CA GLY A 32 -20.23 -6.01 -14.38
C GLY A 32 -20.74 -4.87 -13.50
N GLN A 33 -21.00 -5.18 -12.24
CA GLN A 33 -21.29 -4.19 -11.19
C GLN A 33 -20.04 -3.77 -10.40
N GLN A 34 -18.84 -4.09 -10.87
CA GLN A 34 -17.61 -3.69 -10.17
C GLN A 34 -17.43 -2.17 -10.27
N LYS A 35 -17.16 -1.50 -9.15
CA LYS A 35 -16.81 -0.08 -9.16
C LYS A 35 -15.53 0.13 -9.98
N GLN A 36 -15.56 1.14 -10.85
CA GLN A 36 -14.42 1.54 -11.65
C GLN A 36 -13.74 2.74 -10.99
N LEU A 37 -12.54 2.51 -10.45
CA LEU A 37 -11.67 3.56 -9.93
C LEU A 37 -10.87 4.18 -11.08
N PHE A 38 -10.75 5.50 -11.10
CA PHE A 38 -9.89 6.18 -12.08
C PHE A 38 -8.43 6.18 -11.59
N VAL A 39 -7.79 5.01 -11.66
CA VAL A 39 -6.40 4.76 -11.22
C VAL A 39 -5.44 4.52 -12.40
N ASP A 40 -6.00 4.24 -13.58
CA ASP A 40 -5.28 3.92 -14.82
C ASP A 40 -6.19 4.14 -16.05
N HIS A 41 -5.69 3.81 -17.23
CA HIS A 41 -6.41 3.96 -18.51
C HIS A 41 -7.23 2.74 -18.92
N PHE A 42 -7.53 1.80 -18.03
CA PHE A 42 -8.25 0.57 -18.42
C PHE A 42 -9.67 0.85 -18.94
N ILE A 43 -10.42 1.68 -18.22
CA ILE A 43 -11.79 2.07 -18.56
C ILE A 43 -11.84 3.37 -19.37
N ILE A 44 -10.74 4.11 -19.44
CA ILE A 44 -10.64 5.41 -20.11
C ILE A 44 -10.20 5.18 -21.55
N GLU A 45 -10.96 5.70 -22.50
CA GLU A 45 -10.56 5.74 -23.90
C GLU A 45 -9.86 7.06 -24.24
N ASN A 46 -10.46 8.19 -23.84
CA ASN A 46 -9.99 9.52 -24.21
C ASN A 46 -10.07 10.48 -23.00
N LEU A 47 -9.06 11.33 -22.89
CA LEU A 47 -8.99 12.48 -21.98
C LEU A 47 -8.66 13.74 -22.79
N GLU A 48 -9.51 14.76 -22.68
CA GLU A 48 -9.28 16.11 -23.22
C GLU A 48 -9.26 17.12 -22.08
N ASN A 49 -8.18 17.90 -21.92
CA ASN A 49 -8.02 18.87 -20.82
C ASN A 49 -8.24 18.28 -19.40
N VAL A 50 -7.99 16.98 -19.23
CA VAL A 50 -8.12 16.25 -17.97
C VAL A 50 -6.81 15.53 -17.67
N SER A 51 -6.34 15.60 -16.43
CA SER A 51 -5.18 14.84 -15.96
C SER A 51 -5.58 13.80 -14.92
N LEU A 52 -4.93 12.64 -14.97
CA LEU A 52 -4.96 11.67 -13.89
C LEU A 52 -3.98 12.10 -12.80
N GLU A 53 -4.48 12.27 -11.57
CA GLU A 53 -3.74 12.75 -10.42
C GLU A 53 -3.87 11.81 -9.22
N VAL A 54 -3.00 11.99 -8.24
CA VAL A 54 -3.00 11.25 -6.98
C VAL A 54 -3.58 12.11 -5.87
N GLY A 55 -4.33 11.48 -4.97
CA GLY A 55 -4.82 12.08 -3.74
C GLY A 55 -3.79 12.01 -2.63
N GLN A 56 -3.99 12.87 -1.64
CA GLN A 56 -3.23 12.87 -0.39
C GLN A 56 -4.20 12.64 0.77
N ALA A 57 -3.71 11.98 1.81
CA ALA A 57 -4.46 11.75 3.03
C ALA A 57 -4.36 12.96 3.96
N ASP A 58 -5.47 13.26 4.63
CA ASP A 58 -5.52 14.25 5.70
C ASP A 58 -5.09 13.60 7.01
N LYS A 59 -4.03 14.12 7.63
CA LYS A 59 -3.56 13.61 8.93
C LYS A 59 -4.59 13.90 10.00
N TYR A 60 -4.98 12.87 10.73
CA TYR A 60 -5.82 12.98 11.92
C TYR A 60 -4.97 13.26 13.17
N GLY A 61 -3.85 12.55 13.32
CA GLY A 61 -2.90 12.72 14.43
C GLY A 61 -2.44 11.39 15.03
N VAL A 62 -1.68 11.48 16.12
CA VAL A 62 -1.21 10.32 16.89
C VAL A 62 -2.41 9.64 17.58
N ILE A 63 -2.51 8.32 17.46
CA ILE A 63 -3.58 7.52 18.07
C ILE A 63 -3.06 6.47 19.06
N MET A 64 -1.76 6.14 19.03
CA MET A 64 -1.17 5.21 19.99
C MET A 64 0.34 5.42 20.12
N GLU A 65 0.85 5.27 21.34
CA GLU A 65 2.26 5.37 21.72
C GLU A 65 2.72 4.07 22.39
N PRO A 66 4.03 3.77 22.46
CA PRO A 66 4.54 2.66 23.26
C PRO A 66 4.23 2.91 24.74
N SER A 67 3.62 1.93 25.41
CA SER A 67 3.10 2.12 26.78
C SER A 67 3.22 0.88 27.66
N LEU A 68 3.41 -0.31 27.08
CA LEU A 68 3.68 -1.52 27.84
C LEU A 68 5.18 -1.82 27.88
N PRO A 69 5.70 -2.50 28.92
CA PRO A 69 7.11 -2.89 28.97
C PRO A 69 7.58 -3.65 27.72
N THR A 70 6.71 -4.45 27.11
CA THR A 70 6.99 -5.20 25.87
C THR A 70 7.14 -4.34 24.63
N ASP A 71 6.70 -3.07 24.67
CA ASP A 71 6.91 -2.11 23.58
C ASP A 71 8.35 -1.56 23.58
N PHE A 72 9.13 -1.77 24.64
CA PHE A 72 10.49 -1.23 24.78
C PHE A 72 11.53 -2.36 24.67
N GLN A 73 12.69 -2.07 24.07
CA GLN A 73 13.76 -3.05 23.98
C GLN A 73 14.36 -3.37 25.35
N THR A 74 14.50 -4.67 25.62
CA THR A 74 15.26 -5.19 26.77
C THR A 74 16.60 -5.76 26.32
N GLY A 75 17.67 -5.56 27.09
CA GLY A 75 19.01 -6.10 26.84
C GLY A 75 20.03 -5.09 26.29
N GLN A 76 21.30 -5.50 26.16
CA GLN A 76 22.36 -4.64 25.64
C GLN A 76 22.23 -4.39 24.13
N VAL A 77 22.61 -3.19 23.72
CA VAL A 77 22.70 -2.78 22.32
C VAL A 77 23.80 -3.58 21.64
N HIS A 78 23.44 -4.33 20.62
CA HIS A 78 24.42 -4.93 19.71
C HIS A 78 24.16 -4.42 18.31
N ASP A 79 25.22 -3.95 17.65
CA ASP A 79 25.18 -3.69 16.23
C ASP A 79 24.80 -4.99 15.49
N GLY A 80 24.02 -4.82 14.43
CA GLY A 80 23.69 -5.94 13.57
C GLY A 80 24.97 -6.59 13.03
N PRO A 81 24.98 -7.91 12.77
CA PRO A 81 26.13 -8.59 12.15
C PRO A 81 26.48 -8.04 10.75
N ASP A 82 25.62 -7.20 10.18
CA ASP A 82 25.75 -6.47 8.92
C ASP A 82 26.25 -5.02 9.09
N GLY A 83 26.60 -4.58 10.30
CA GLY A 83 26.98 -3.19 10.62
C GLY A 83 25.81 -2.22 10.63
N GLY A 84 24.57 -2.71 10.72
CA GLY A 84 23.40 -1.87 10.99
C GLY A 84 23.41 -1.38 12.44
N ALA A 85 23.03 -0.12 12.67
CA ALA A 85 22.97 0.43 14.02
C ALA A 85 22.12 -0.48 14.93
N GLY A 86 22.71 -0.97 16.01
CA GLY A 86 21.94 -1.53 17.11
C GLY A 86 21.09 -0.43 17.73
N TYR A 87 19.81 -0.71 17.97
CA TYR A 87 18.92 0.20 18.69
C TYR A 87 19.26 0.26 20.17
N GLU A 88 19.10 1.43 20.78
CA GLU A 88 19.44 1.61 22.19
C GLU A 88 18.47 0.92 23.16
N PHE A 89 18.95 0.52 24.33
CA PHE A 89 18.11 -0.04 25.40
C PHE A 89 17.06 1.00 25.81
N GLY A 90 15.79 0.58 25.92
CA GLY A 90 14.68 1.50 26.18
C GLY A 90 14.13 2.20 24.94
N GLU A 91 14.74 2.03 23.76
CA GLU A 91 14.15 2.49 22.50
C GLU A 91 13.13 1.47 21.99
N SER A 92 12.11 1.98 21.31
CA SER A 92 11.00 1.18 20.83
C SER A 92 11.07 1.00 19.32
N CYS A 93 10.91 -0.24 18.82
CA CYS A 93 10.56 -0.49 17.42
C CYS A 93 9.04 -0.64 17.26
N PHE A 94 8.27 0.03 18.13
CA PHE A 94 6.82 -0.03 18.18
C PHE A 94 6.22 0.21 16.80
N CYS A 95 5.39 -0.72 16.37
CA CYS A 95 4.70 -0.66 15.08
C CYS A 95 5.65 -0.53 13.87
N TRP A 96 6.92 -0.97 13.95
CA TRP A 96 7.80 -1.03 12.78
C TRP A 96 7.19 -1.87 11.64
N PHE A 97 6.47 -2.92 12.05
CA PHE A 97 5.56 -3.71 11.24
C PHE A 97 4.23 -3.84 11.98
N PHE A 98 3.12 -3.63 11.29
CA PHE A 98 1.81 -3.67 11.91
C PHE A 98 0.67 -3.93 10.90
N SER A 99 -0.42 -4.46 11.43
CA SER A 99 -1.55 -5.01 10.68
C SER A 99 -2.86 -4.57 11.30
N PRO A 100 -3.37 -3.38 10.91
CA PRO A 100 -4.70 -2.94 11.31
C PRO A 100 -5.75 -3.66 10.47
N HIS A 101 -6.79 -4.18 11.12
CA HIS A 101 -7.94 -4.80 10.45
C HIS A 101 -9.25 -4.44 11.14
N TRP A 102 -10.33 -4.35 10.37
CA TRP A 102 -11.69 -4.46 10.89
C TRP A 102 -12.08 -5.94 10.97
N ASP A 103 -12.36 -6.42 12.18
CA ASP A 103 -12.83 -7.79 12.40
C ASP A 103 -14.36 -7.81 12.44
N GLU A 104 -14.96 -8.13 11.29
CA GLU A 104 -16.41 -8.13 11.10
C GLU A 104 -17.16 -9.04 12.07
N SER A 105 -16.55 -10.16 12.50
CA SER A 105 -17.18 -11.07 13.48
C SER A 105 -17.26 -10.48 14.89
N LYS A 106 -16.32 -9.59 15.22
CA LYS A 106 -16.21 -8.98 16.56
C LYS A 106 -16.67 -7.53 16.58
N LYS A 107 -16.99 -6.96 15.40
CA LYS A 107 -17.40 -5.56 15.22
C LYS A 107 -16.44 -4.59 15.89
N LYS A 108 -15.14 -4.81 15.71
CA LYS A 108 -14.08 -3.98 16.28
C LYS A 108 -12.85 -3.92 15.40
N PHE A 109 -12.09 -2.85 15.58
CA PHE A 109 -10.74 -2.72 15.05
C PHE A 109 -9.79 -3.59 15.85
N ARG A 110 -8.90 -4.26 15.15
CA ARG A 110 -7.86 -5.12 15.72
C ARG A 110 -6.53 -4.75 15.10
N LEU A 111 -5.49 -4.75 15.91
CA LEU A 111 -4.14 -4.43 15.49
C LEU A 111 -3.20 -5.49 16.01
N TRP A 112 -2.45 -6.09 15.09
CA TRP A 112 -1.25 -6.85 15.42
C TRP A 112 -0.06 -5.99 15.07
N TYR A 113 0.88 -5.83 15.99
CA TYR A 113 2.02 -4.97 15.78
C TYR A 113 3.27 -5.58 16.38
N MET A 114 4.41 -5.29 15.76
CA MET A 114 5.69 -5.62 16.34
C MET A 114 5.90 -4.74 17.57
N SER A 115 5.95 -5.34 18.76
CA SER A 115 6.15 -4.59 20.01
C SER A 115 7.56 -4.05 20.09
N SER A 116 8.54 -4.87 19.70
CA SER A 116 9.94 -4.51 19.54
C SER A 116 10.69 -5.56 18.69
N LYS A 117 12.00 -5.40 18.51
CA LYS A 117 12.82 -6.22 17.57
C LYS A 117 13.65 -7.34 18.24
N ARG A 118 13.85 -7.30 19.56
CA ARG A 118 14.88 -8.07 20.29
C ARG A 118 14.28 -9.08 21.28
N PRO A 119 15.07 -9.98 21.90
CA PRO A 119 14.55 -10.93 22.90
C PRO A 119 13.71 -10.22 23.97
N GLY A 120 12.63 -10.87 24.41
CA GLY A 120 11.62 -10.27 25.30
C GLY A 120 10.48 -9.56 24.56
N SER A 121 10.47 -9.57 23.23
CA SER A 121 9.43 -8.95 22.39
C SER A 121 8.86 -9.90 21.33
N GLY A 122 7.79 -9.49 20.67
CA GLY A 122 7.12 -10.29 19.65
C GLY A 122 6.02 -9.53 18.91
N VAL A 123 5.05 -10.26 18.38
CA VAL A 123 3.81 -9.65 17.88
C VAL A 123 2.89 -9.41 19.07
N ALA A 124 2.63 -8.15 19.34
CA ALA A 124 1.66 -7.67 20.29
C ALA A 124 0.30 -7.43 19.63
N TYR A 125 -0.72 -7.29 20.47
CA TYR A 125 -2.10 -7.11 20.08
C TYR A 125 -2.71 -5.89 20.77
N ALA A 126 -3.52 -5.14 20.01
CA ALA A 126 -4.36 -4.08 20.50
C ALA A 126 -5.74 -4.13 19.81
N GLU A 127 -6.73 -3.53 20.43
CA GLU A 127 -8.08 -3.44 19.87
C GLU A 127 -8.73 -2.09 20.15
N SER A 128 -9.72 -1.74 19.32
CA SER A 128 -10.45 -0.49 19.43
C SER A 128 -11.87 -0.66 18.91
N LYS A 129 -12.84 0.03 19.54
CA LYS A 129 -14.23 0.06 19.09
C LYS A 129 -14.47 1.10 18.00
N ASP A 130 -13.70 2.17 18.01
CA ASP A 130 -13.87 3.34 17.13
C ASP A 130 -12.68 3.56 16.18
N GLY A 131 -11.61 2.79 16.33
CA GLY A 131 -10.38 2.88 15.56
C GLY A 131 -9.48 4.06 15.97
N ILE A 132 -9.87 4.86 16.96
CA ILE A 132 -9.16 6.05 17.43
C ILE A 132 -8.56 5.80 18.81
N HIS A 133 -9.35 5.24 19.73
CA HIS A 133 -8.91 4.92 21.08
C HIS A 133 -8.58 3.43 21.19
N TRP A 134 -7.31 3.11 21.46
CA TRP A 134 -6.81 1.74 21.45
C TRP A 134 -6.50 1.21 22.84
N GLU A 135 -6.94 -0.01 23.09
CA GLU A 135 -6.67 -0.79 24.30
C GLU A 135 -5.66 -1.90 23.99
N LYS A 136 -4.72 -2.15 24.90
CA LYS A 136 -3.70 -3.21 24.80
C LYS A 136 -3.99 -4.31 25.84
N PRO A 137 -4.95 -5.22 25.60
CA PRO A 137 -5.33 -6.23 26.58
C PRO A 137 -4.21 -7.24 26.82
N LEU A 138 -4.03 -7.68 28.07
CA LEU A 138 -3.03 -8.69 28.44
C LEU A 138 -3.51 -10.09 28.02
N ILE A 139 -3.24 -10.45 26.77
CA ILE A 139 -3.70 -11.69 26.10
C ILE A 139 -2.73 -12.88 26.22
N ALA A 140 -1.52 -12.65 26.72
CA ALA A 140 -0.56 -13.73 26.93
C ALA A 140 -1.10 -14.73 27.97
N LYS A 141 -0.80 -16.01 27.82
CA LYS A 141 -1.28 -17.08 28.73
C LYS A 141 -0.87 -16.88 30.19
N ASP A 142 0.22 -16.15 30.43
CA ASP A 142 0.69 -15.83 31.79
C ASP A 142 0.01 -14.58 32.38
N GLY A 143 -0.82 -13.87 31.60
CA GLY A 143 -1.51 -12.66 32.00
C GLY A 143 -0.60 -11.43 32.15
N LYS A 144 0.65 -11.46 31.68
CA LYS A 144 1.65 -10.40 31.94
C LYS A 144 1.88 -9.44 30.78
N SER A 145 1.45 -9.80 29.57
CA SER A 145 1.69 -8.99 28.38
C SER A 145 0.57 -9.11 27.35
N ASN A 146 0.57 -8.21 26.37
CA ASN A 146 -0.33 -8.23 25.23
C ASN A 146 0.25 -8.99 24.01
N LEU A 147 1.20 -9.88 24.23
CA LEU A 147 1.84 -10.66 23.18
C LEU A 147 0.99 -11.85 22.77
N ILE A 148 0.97 -12.16 21.46
CA ILE A 148 0.29 -13.35 20.95
C ILE A 148 0.98 -14.63 21.45
N ASN A 149 0.23 -15.72 21.50
CA ASN A 149 0.70 -17.00 22.02
C ASN A 149 1.12 -17.93 20.87
N TRP A 150 2.35 -18.44 20.90
CA TRP A 150 2.79 -19.51 20.00
C TRP A 150 2.65 -20.87 20.66
N ALA A 151 2.15 -21.86 19.92
CA ALA A 151 1.88 -23.20 20.46
C ALA A 151 3.15 -23.99 20.80
N LYS A 152 4.26 -23.72 20.10
CA LYS A 152 5.53 -24.46 20.25
C LYS A 152 6.73 -23.59 19.87
N PRO A 153 7.95 -23.93 20.34
CA PRO A 153 9.19 -23.43 19.77
C PRO A 153 9.34 -23.81 18.29
N LEU A 154 10.09 -23.01 17.52
CA LEU A 154 10.37 -23.27 16.10
C LEU A 154 11.83 -23.69 15.86
N PRO A 155 12.14 -24.36 14.74
CA PRO A 155 13.51 -24.67 14.36
C PRO A 155 14.29 -23.43 13.91
N ILE A 156 15.49 -23.25 14.49
CA ILE A 156 16.50 -22.29 14.07
C ILE A 156 17.59 -23.04 13.34
N LEU A 157 17.61 -22.86 12.02
CA LEU A 157 18.43 -23.65 11.12
C LEU A 157 19.91 -23.48 11.47
N ARG A 158 20.36 -22.25 11.75
CA ARG A 158 21.78 -21.96 11.95
C ARG A 158 22.35 -22.48 13.27
N GLN A 159 21.48 -22.80 14.20
CA GLN A 159 21.84 -23.36 15.50
C GLN A 159 21.50 -24.85 15.62
N ASN A 160 20.81 -25.42 14.63
CA ASN A 160 20.32 -26.79 14.64
C ASN A 160 19.55 -27.15 15.94
N LYS A 161 18.73 -26.22 16.44
CA LYS A 161 17.92 -26.41 17.64
C LYS A 161 16.60 -25.67 17.55
N LYS A 162 15.65 -26.05 18.39
CA LYS A 162 14.40 -25.31 18.55
C LYS A 162 14.57 -24.18 19.58
N ARG A 163 13.91 -23.05 19.34
CA ARG A 163 13.94 -21.87 20.21
C ARG A 163 12.55 -21.24 20.27
N ASP A 164 12.22 -20.65 21.41
CA ASP A 164 11.02 -19.84 21.55
C ASP A 164 11.22 -18.51 20.79
N LEU A 165 10.20 -18.02 20.10
CA LEU A 165 10.27 -16.71 19.44
C LEU A 165 10.49 -15.58 20.43
N MET A 166 9.97 -15.72 21.66
CA MET A 166 10.16 -14.73 22.72
C MET A 166 11.63 -14.56 23.11
N GLU A 167 12.43 -15.62 23.00
CA GLU A 167 13.87 -15.57 23.27
C GLU A 167 14.70 -14.99 22.12
N LEU A 168 14.10 -14.78 20.95
CA LEU A 168 14.78 -14.35 19.73
C LEU A 168 14.33 -12.95 19.28
N GLY A 169 13.05 -12.65 19.48
CA GLY A 169 12.35 -11.62 18.71
C GLY A 169 12.03 -12.11 17.29
N LEU A 170 11.31 -11.26 16.57
CA LEU A 170 10.92 -11.47 15.18
C LEU A 170 10.97 -10.15 14.44
N ASP A 171 10.95 -10.24 13.11
CA ASP A 171 10.92 -9.09 12.24
C ASP A 171 10.01 -9.38 11.03
N GLY A 172 9.63 -8.34 10.30
CA GLY A 172 8.92 -8.50 9.04
C GLY A 172 7.54 -9.14 9.14
N SER A 173 6.89 -9.05 10.30
CA SER A 173 5.62 -9.71 10.57
C SER A 173 4.43 -9.01 9.91
N THR A 174 3.51 -9.77 9.35
CA THR A 174 2.23 -9.25 8.89
C THR A 174 1.13 -10.28 9.12
N VAL A 175 0.06 -9.83 9.75
CA VAL A 175 -1.17 -10.61 9.96
C VAL A 175 -2.19 -10.25 8.88
N THR A 176 -2.81 -11.27 8.29
CA THR A 176 -3.91 -11.16 7.33
C THR A 176 -5.13 -11.90 7.87
N ILE A 177 -6.31 -11.28 7.76
CA ILE A 177 -7.59 -11.97 7.93
C ILE A 177 -8.00 -12.50 6.56
N ASP A 178 -8.05 -13.83 6.42
CA ASP A 178 -8.35 -14.48 5.15
C ASP A 178 -9.82 -14.26 4.74
N PRO A 179 -10.11 -13.53 3.66
CA PRO A 179 -11.48 -13.27 3.24
C PRO A 179 -12.17 -14.51 2.64
N SER A 180 -11.43 -15.52 2.22
CA SER A 180 -11.97 -16.75 1.59
C SER A 180 -12.48 -17.79 2.60
N LEU A 181 -12.12 -17.63 3.87
CA LEU A 181 -12.47 -18.57 4.94
C LEU A 181 -13.51 -17.97 5.90
N PRO A 182 -14.47 -18.76 6.41
CA PRO A 182 -15.41 -18.27 7.41
C PRO A 182 -14.71 -18.00 8.74
N PHE A 183 -15.26 -17.07 9.54
CA PHE A 183 -14.79 -16.86 10.91
C PHE A 183 -14.94 -18.15 11.73
N GLY A 184 -13.95 -18.43 12.58
CA GLY A 184 -13.87 -19.69 13.34
C GLY A 184 -13.15 -20.83 12.61
N HIS A 185 -12.83 -20.67 11.31
CA HIS A 185 -11.90 -21.58 10.65
C HIS A 185 -10.50 -21.51 11.27
N LYS A 186 -9.81 -22.65 11.42
CA LYS A 186 -8.49 -22.71 12.07
C LYS A 186 -7.41 -21.86 11.37
N GLU A 187 -7.59 -21.65 10.07
CA GLU A 187 -6.69 -20.85 9.22
C GLU A 187 -7.22 -19.44 8.90
N LYS A 188 -8.26 -18.96 9.61
CA LYS A 188 -8.89 -17.66 9.31
C LYS A 188 -7.91 -16.51 9.43
N TYR A 189 -7.04 -16.54 10.44
CA TYR A 189 -5.95 -15.58 10.59
C TYR A 189 -4.67 -16.26 10.13
N LYS A 190 -3.89 -15.56 9.31
CA LYS A 190 -2.58 -16.02 8.83
C LYS A 190 -1.54 -14.97 9.17
N ILE A 191 -0.33 -15.41 9.45
CA ILE A 191 0.81 -14.54 9.69
C ILE A 191 1.98 -15.00 8.85
N ALA A 192 2.66 -14.05 8.20
CA ALA A 192 3.95 -14.26 7.58
C ALA A 192 4.98 -13.44 8.34
N PHE A 193 6.14 -14.04 8.66
CA PHE A 193 7.14 -13.41 9.53
C PHE A 193 8.51 -14.04 9.33
N TYR A 194 9.52 -13.48 10.00
CA TYR A 194 10.86 -14.05 10.11
C TYR A 194 11.38 -13.95 11.56
N PRO A 195 12.01 -15.00 12.12
CA PRO A 195 12.65 -14.96 13.44
C PRO A 195 13.98 -14.23 13.33
N ASN A 196 14.26 -13.25 14.17
CA ASN A 196 15.34 -12.27 14.01
C ASN A 196 16.78 -12.85 14.17
N MET A 197 17.15 -13.80 13.32
CA MET A 197 18.35 -14.63 13.39
C MET A 197 19.31 -14.43 12.22
N GLY A 198 18.89 -13.84 11.11
CA GLY A 198 19.71 -13.59 9.91
C GLY A 198 20.13 -14.87 9.17
N GLY A 199 21.06 -14.72 8.21
CA GLY A 199 21.61 -15.85 7.45
C GLY A 199 20.53 -16.73 6.80
N LYS A 200 20.68 -18.06 6.86
CA LYS A 200 19.69 -19.01 6.32
C LYS A 200 18.33 -18.99 7.03
N ASP A 201 18.24 -18.39 8.22
CA ASP A 201 16.98 -18.22 8.93
C ASP A 201 16.20 -16.99 8.45
N ALA A 202 16.82 -16.08 7.66
CA ALA A 202 16.16 -14.94 7.02
C ALA A 202 15.30 -15.33 5.83
N ALA A 203 14.42 -16.29 6.05
CA ALA A 203 13.47 -16.82 5.11
C ALA A 203 12.08 -16.82 5.77
N THR A 204 11.06 -16.59 4.96
CA THR A 204 9.69 -16.36 5.43
C THR A 204 9.17 -17.64 6.07
N ARG A 205 8.52 -17.50 7.22
CA ARG A 205 7.75 -18.55 7.88
C ARG A 205 6.29 -18.14 7.93
N LEU A 206 5.40 -19.14 8.03
CA LEU A 206 3.96 -18.91 8.11
C LEU A 206 3.38 -19.50 9.39
N GLY A 207 2.39 -18.82 9.94
CA GLY A 207 1.55 -19.33 11.01
C GLY A 207 0.06 -19.12 10.72
N TYR A 208 -0.76 -19.82 11.47
CA TYR A 208 -2.21 -19.71 11.41
C TYR A 208 -2.84 -19.65 12.79
N SER A 209 -4.03 -19.07 12.83
CA SER A 209 -4.82 -18.99 14.05
C SER A 209 -6.31 -18.94 13.73
N LYS A 210 -7.10 -19.50 14.66
CA LYS A 210 -8.57 -19.42 14.66
C LYS A 210 -9.08 -18.08 15.20
N ASP A 211 -8.37 -17.49 16.16
CA ASP A 211 -8.80 -16.31 16.94
C ASP A 211 -7.90 -15.08 16.74
N GLY A 212 -6.73 -15.27 16.12
CA GLY A 212 -5.68 -14.27 15.96
C GLY A 212 -4.87 -14.02 17.24
N ILE A 213 -5.01 -14.86 18.26
CA ILE A 213 -4.35 -14.72 19.58
C ILE A 213 -3.49 -15.95 19.87
N ASN A 214 -4.01 -17.15 19.57
CA ASN A 214 -3.31 -18.41 19.75
C ASN A 214 -2.90 -18.96 18.38
N TRP A 215 -1.59 -19.09 18.16
CA TRP A 215 -1.01 -19.35 16.86
C TRP A 215 -0.26 -20.67 16.79
N GLU A 216 -0.44 -21.33 15.67
CA GLU A 216 0.30 -22.52 15.25
C GLU A 216 1.14 -22.20 14.02
N PHE A 217 2.08 -23.08 13.68
CA PHE A 217 2.92 -22.93 12.49
C PHE A 217 2.46 -23.84 11.38
N TYR A 218 2.46 -23.33 10.15
CA TYR A 218 2.61 -24.21 8.99
C TYR A 218 4.04 -24.76 8.95
N ASN A 219 4.24 -25.88 8.26
CA ASN A 219 5.57 -26.47 8.05
C ASN A 219 6.37 -26.69 9.34
N ASP A 220 5.71 -26.93 10.48
CA ASP A 220 6.34 -27.05 11.80
C ASP A 220 7.28 -25.89 12.19
N GLY A 221 7.06 -24.71 11.62
CA GLY A 221 7.87 -23.52 11.85
C GLY A 221 9.16 -23.47 11.02
N TYR A 222 9.37 -24.41 10.08
CA TYR A 222 10.41 -24.30 9.07
C TYR A 222 10.06 -23.22 8.03
N PRO A 223 11.06 -22.57 7.41
CA PRO A 223 10.83 -21.62 6.33
C PRO A 223 10.00 -22.20 5.18
N VAL A 224 9.21 -21.35 4.55
CA VAL A 224 8.41 -21.67 3.36
C VAL A 224 8.96 -21.07 2.08
N THR A 225 9.96 -20.19 2.20
CA THR A 225 10.66 -19.54 1.09
C THR A 225 12.17 -19.67 1.28
N GLY A 226 12.96 -19.21 0.29
CA GLY A 226 14.37 -18.90 0.49
C GLY A 226 14.58 -17.53 1.15
N ARG A 227 15.83 -17.06 1.24
CA ARG A 227 16.12 -15.66 1.59
C ARG A 227 15.55 -14.68 0.55
N ALA A 228 15.10 -13.48 0.88
CA ALA A 228 15.27 -12.75 2.15
C ALA A 228 13.94 -12.31 2.77
N ALA A 229 13.80 -12.45 4.09
CA ALA A 229 12.56 -12.19 4.82
C ALA A 229 12.69 -11.09 5.89
N ASP A 230 13.81 -10.37 5.94
CA ASP A 230 14.07 -9.21 6.80
C ASP A 230 13.41 -7.92 6.26
N THR A 231 12.16 -8.04 5.83
CA THR A 231 11.22 -6.96 5.42
C THR A 231 9.78 -7.41 5.70
N ASN A 232 8.76 -6.63 5.33
CA ASN A 232 7.37 -7.10 5.42
C ASN A 232 7.19 -8.40 4.61
N ASN A 233 6.73 -9.45 5.28
CA ASN A 233 6.32 -10.69 4.63
C ASN A 233 4.82 -10.76 4.73
N GLN A 234 4.11 -10.97 3.63
CA GLN A 234 2.65 -10.97 3.69
C GLN A 234 2.04 -12.00 2.74
N ILE A 235 1.07 -12.74 3.27
CA ILE A 235 0.25 -13.69 2.54
C ILE A 235 -1.12 -13.09 2.27
N HIS A 236 -1.62 -13.27 1.05
CA HIS A 236 -2.86 -12.69 0.55
C HIS A 236 -3.70 -13.71 -0.17
N TRP A 237 -5.02 -13.63 -0.02
CA TRP A 237 -5.94 -14.28 -0.94
C TRP A 237 -6.19 -13.37 -2.15
N SER A 238 -5.99 -13.87 -3.36
CA SER A 238 -6.35 -13.16 -4.59
C SER A 238 -7.78 -13.50 -5.03
N PRO A 239 -8.74 -12.56 -4.97
CA PRO A 239 -10.11 -12.85 -5.40
C PRO A 239 -10.22 -13.13 -6.91
N LYS A 240 -9.31 -12.57 -7.71
CA LYS A 240 -9.29 -12.75 -9.17
C LYS A 240 -8.79 -14.12 -9.58
N THR A 241 -7.64 -14.54 -9.06
CA THR A 241 -7.01 -15.82 -9.44
C THR A 241 -7.46 -16.99 -8.56
N LYS A 242 -8.10 -16.70 -7.43
CA LYS A 242 -8.47 -17.68 -6.38
C LYS A 242 -7.24 -18.47 -5.89
N LYS A 243 -6.14 -17.75 -5.70
CA LYS A 243 -4.86 -18.29 -5.26
C LYS A 243 -4.30 -17.47 -4.10
N TYR A 244 -3.53 -18.14 -3.24
CA TYR A 244 -2.69 -17.41 -2.30
C TYR A 244 -1.49 -16.80 -3.02
N LEU A 245 -1.27 -15.52 -2.76
CA LEU A 245 -0.04 -14.82 -3.07
C LEU A 245 0.80 -14.69 -1.80
N LEU A 246 2.12 -14.79 -1.94
CA LEU A 246 3.09 -14.50 -0.90
C LEU A 246 4.12 -13.54 -1.46
N HIS A 247 4.35 -12.42 -0.77
CA HIS A 247 5.41 -11.49 -1.13
C HIS A 247 6.33 -11.18 0.05
N CYS A 248 7.59 -10.93 -0.28
CA CYS A 248 8.67 -10.57 0.64
C CYS A 248 9.89 -10.06 -0.16
N ARG A 249 11.02 -9.80 0.51
CA ARG A 249 12.23 -9.29 -0.15
C ARG A 249 12.87 -10.34 -1.06
N GLN A 250 13.54 -9.84 -2.09
CA GLN A 250 14.49 -10.58 -2.88
C GLN A 250 15.88 -9.96 -2.71
N ASP A 251 16.88 -10.79 -2.43
CA ASP A 251 18.29 -10.36 -2.43
C ASP A 251 18.74 -10.21 -3.90
N PHE A 252 19.10 -8.99 -4.30
CA PHE A 252 19.68 -8.70 -5.64
C PHE A 252 21.18 -8.37 -5.58
N ALA A 253 21.70 -8.04 -4.41
CA ALA A 253 23.12 -7.77 -4.16
C ALA A 253 23.51 -8.32 -2.77
N ALA A 254 24.25 -7.55 -1.96
CA ALA A 254 24.61 -8.00 -0.61
C ALA A 254 23.36 -8.29 0.24
N GLY A 255 23.38 -9.38 1.00
CA GLY A 255 22.29 -9.80 1.89
C GLY A 255 22.22 -8.98 3.19
N GLY A 256 22.18 -7.64 3.05
CA GLY A 256 22.20 -6.64 4.11
C GLY A 256 23.32 -5.62 3.94
N GLY A 257 23.09 -4.39 4.41
CA GLY A 257 24.14 -3.36 4.52
C GLY A 257 24.24 -2.30 3.43
N VAL A 258 25.38 -1.61 3.41
CA VAL A 258 25.64 -0.46 2.51
C VAL A 258 25.65 -0.90 1.03
N GLY A 259 25.92 -2.19 0.77
CA GLY A 259 25.82 -2.81 -0.56
C GLY A 259 24.48 -3.49 -0.88
N GLU A 260 23.47 -3.32 -0.03
CA GLU A 260 22.17 -3.98 -0.22
C GLU A 260 21.38 -3.28 -1.34
N LEU A 261 21.00 -4.07 -2.35
CA LEU A 261 20.04 -3.68 -3.37
C LEU A 261 18.70 -4.32 -3.03
N ARG A 262 17.77 -3.50 -2.54
CA ARG A 262 16.47 -3.96 -2.04
C ARG A 262 15.48 -4.09 -3.17
N GLY A 263 14.86 -5.25 -3.25
CA GLY A 263 13.76 -5.52 -4.16
C GLY A 263 12.75 -6.49 -3.58
N VAL A 264 11.75 -6.79 -4.38
CA VAL A 264 10.56 -7.57 -3.99
C VAL A 264 10.51 -8.83 -4.84
N ARG A 265 10.01 -9.91 -4.25
CA ARG A 265 9.47 -11.05 -4.99
C ARG A 265 8.00 -11.25 -4.67
N ILE A 266 7.25 -11.64 -5.68
CA ILE A 266 5.83 -12.00 -5.58
C ILE A 266 5.70 -13.43 -6.07
N MET A 267 5.07 -14.27 -5.26
CA MET A 267 4.91 -15.70 -5.49
C MET A 267 3.44 -16.10 -5.38
N GLU A 268 3.07 -17.18 -6.07
CA GLU A 268 1.74 -17.79 -6.02
C GLU A 268 1.84 -19.25 -5.55
N HIS A 269 0.84 -19.71 -4.79
CA HIS A 269 0.75 -21.10 -4.36
C HIS A 269 0.30 -22.03 -5.49
N THR A 270 1.00 -23.14 -5.66
CA THR A 270 0.85 -24.04 -6.83
C THR A 270 0.13 -25.35 -6.55
N LYS A 271 -0.14 -25.68 -5.28
CA LYS A 271 -0.74 -26.96 -4.88
C LYS A 271 -2.10 -26.75 -4.24
N GLY A 272 -3.02 -26.20 -5.03
CA GLY A 272 -4.43 -26.07 -4.64
C GLY A 272 -4.71 -25.16 -3.45
N ASN A 273 -3.78 -24.26 -3.08
CA ASN A 273 -3.84 -23.43 -1.88
C ASN A 273 -3.78 -24.22 -0.55
N ASP A 274 -3.41 -25.50 -0.60
CA ASP A 274 -3.25 -26.34 0.58
C ASP A 274 -1.92 -26.01 1.30
N LEU A 275 -1.98 -25.02 2.18
CA LEU A 275 -0.84 -24.58 2.98
C LEU A 275 -0.49 -25.58 4.10
N MET A 276 -1.42 -26.44 4.50
CA MET A 276 -1.19 -27.42 5.56
C MET A 276 -0.27 -28.55 5.07
N ASN A 277 -0.57 -29.11 3.89
CA ASN A 277 0.17 -30.23 3.33
C ASN A 277 1.27 -29.80 2.35
N HIS A 278 1.14 -28.61 1.75
CA HIS A 278 2.10 -28.09 0.77
C HIS A 278 2.57 -26.65 1.09
N PRO A 279 3.09 -26.39 2.30
CA PRO A 279 3.42 -25.05 2.76
C PRO A 279 4.55 -24.36 1.97
N THR A 280 5.37 -25.12 1.25
CA THR A 280 6.53 -24.63 0.47
C THR A 280 6.25 -24.50 -1.03
N ALA A 281 5.03 -24.82 -1.49
CA ALA A 281 4.71 -24.93 -2.92
C ALA A 281 4.48 -23.59 -3.62
N TRP A 282 5.47 -22.71 -3.58
CA TRP A 282 5.44 -21.36 -4.14
C TRP A 282 6.15 -21.27 -5.48
N LYS A 283 5.51 -20.63 -6.45
CA LYS A 283 6.13 -20.26 -7.74
C LYS A 283 6.31 -18.75 -7.79
N THR A 284 7.54 -18.30 -8.02
CA THR A 284 7.83 -16.88 -8.26
C THR A 284 7.17 -16.41 -9.56
N LEU A 285 6.34 -15.38 -9.44
CA LEU A 285 5.72 -14.69 -10.57
C LEU A 285 6.59 -13.54 -11.07
N ARG A 286 7.19 -12.80 -10.14
CA ARG A 286 8.07 -11.68 -10.46
C ARG A 286 9.06 -11.41 -9.34
N THR A 287 10.24 -10.93 -9.74
CA THR A 287 11.19 -10.24 -8.87
C THR A 287 11.53 -8.89 -9.49
N PHE A 288 11.65 -7.82 -8.70
CA PHE A 288 12.05 -6.50 -9.22
C PHE A 288 12.64 -5.60 -8.13
N THR A 289 13.40 -4.59 -8.54
CA THR A 289 13.84 -3.44 -7.73
C THR A 289 13.07 -2.19 -8.16
N LEU A 290 13.16 -1.10 -7.39
CA LEU A 290 12.65 0.19 -7.84
C LEU A 290 13.57 0.76 -8.93
N GLU A 291 13.05 0.93 -10.14
CA GLU A 291 13.78 1.52 -11.26
C GLU A 291 13.60 3.03 -11.26
N ASP A 292 14.16 3.68 -10.22
CA ASP A 292 13.94 5.10 -10.02
C ASP A 292 14.53 5.96 -11.16
N PRO A 293 13.76 6.87 -11.79
CA PRO A 293 14.24 7.67 -12.93
C PRO A 293 15.40 8.61 -12.62
N ASP A 294 15.57 9.04 -11.36
CA ASP A 294 16.69 9.89 -10.94
C ASP A 294 18.03 9.15 -11.04
N LYS A 295 18.02 7.82 -10.87
CA LYS A 295 19.21 6.94 -10.91
C LYS A 295 20.35 7.38 -9.99
N SER A 296 20.05 8.22 -8.99
CA SER A 296 21.03 8.68 -8.01
C SER A 296 21.53 7.52 -7.16
N THR A 297 22.80 7.56 -6.79
CA THR A 297 23.47 6.53 -5.98
C THR A 297 24.00 7.11 -4.67
N ILE A 298 24.06 6.27 -3.64
CA ILE A 298 24.62 6.65 -2.35
C ILE A 298 26.11 6.96 -2.56
N ALA A 299 26.56 8.12 -2.07
CA ALA A 299 27.93 8.60 -2.25
C ALA A 299 28.98 7.54 -1.84
N GLY A 300 29.89 7.23 -2.76
CA GLY A 300 30.93 6.22 -2.58
C GLY A 300 30.49 4.79 -2.89
N THR A 301 29.29 4.58 -3.45
CA THR A 301 28.75 3.25 -3.79
C THR A 301 28.09 3.26 -5.17
N ASN A 302 27.73 2.08 -5.69
CA ASN A 302 26.87 1.93 -6.87
C ASN A 302 25.42 1.61 -6.51
N ILE A 303 25.02 1.82 -5.26
CA ILE A 303 23.70 1.45 -4.75
C ILE A 303 22.74 2.63 -4.93
N PRO A 304 21.54 2.41 -5.48
CA PRO A 304 20.55 3.47 -5.63
C PRO A 304 20.18 4.13 -4.30
N VAL A 305 19.99 5.45 -4.31
CA VAL A 305 19.47 6.19 -3.15
C VAL A 305 18.06 5.72 -2.83
N TYR A 306 17.16 5.74 -3.81
CA TYR A 306 15.76 5.38 -3.61
C TYR A 306 15.54 3.89 -3.81
N GLN A 307 15.11 3.22 -2.74
CA GLN A 307 14.89 1.78 -2.75
C GLN A 307 13.59 1.41 -2.06
N ILE A 308 12.93 0.36 -2.53
CA ILE A 308 11.79 -0.23 -1.82
C ILE A 308 12.31 -0.83 -0.51
N HIS A 309 11.89 -0.26 0.60
CA HIS A 309 12.22 -0.77 1.92
C HIS A 309 11.21 -1.84 2.36
N THR A 310 9.92 -1.50 2.26
CA THR A 310 8.79 -2.44 2.39
C THR A 310 7.79 -2.25 1.26
N PHE A 311 7.03 -3.31 0.99
CA PHE A 311 6.06 -3.36 -0.11
C PHE A 311 4.75 -4.03 0.32
N PRO A 312 4.01 -3.55 1.33
CA PRO A 312 2.70 -4.12 1.61
C PRO A 312 1.76 -4.01 0.42
N MET A 313 0.84 -4.96 0.30
CA MET A 313 -0.15 -4.98 -0.78
C MET A 313 -1.55 -4.91 -0.18
N TRP A 314 -2.42 -4.11 -0.80
CA TRP A 314 -3.81 -3.94 -0.43
C TRP A 314 -4.71 -4.16 -1.64
N TYR A 315 -5.82 -4.88 -1.47
CA TYR A 315 -6.79 -5.11 -2.54
C TYR A 315 -8.07 -4.35 -2.27
N TYR A 316 -8.52 -3.57 -3.25
CA TYR A 316 -9.73 -2.76 -3.15
C TYR A 316 -10.39 -2.58 -4.52
N GLU A 317 -11.70 -2.85 -4.59
CA GLU A 317 -12.53 -2.66 -5.79
C GLU A 317 -11.91 -3.22 -7.08
N GLY A 318 -11.27 -4.39 -6.98
CA GLY A 318 -10.66 -5.07 -8.12
C GLY A 318 -9.29 -4.58 -8.52
N ILE A 319 -8.66 -3.70 -7.74
CA ILE A 319 -7.31 -3.19 -7.96
C ILE A 319 -6.43 -3.62 -6.79
N TRP A 320 -5.19 -4.00 -7.10
CA TRP A 320 -4.12 -4.14 -6.12
C TRP A 320 -3.37 -2.83 -6.00
N PHE A 321 -3.12 -2.40 -4.79
CA PHE A 321 -2.28 -1.25 -4.49
C PHE A 321 -1.08 -1.73 -3.70
N ALA A 322 0.11 -1.46 -4.23
CA ALA A 322 1.32 -1.50 -3.43
C ALA A 322 1.37 -0.24 -2.57
N LEU A 323 1.47 -0.43 -1.27
CA LEU A 323 1.71 0.62 -0.30
C LEU A 323 3.22 0.82 -0.18
N THR A 324 3.83 1.34 -1.24
CA THR A 324 5.29 1.36 -1.43
C THR A 324 5.96 2.29 -0.42
N ASP A 325 6.76 1.70 0.47
CA ASP A 325 7.64 2.41 1.41
C ASP A 325 9.01 2.57 0.75
N VAL A 326 9.33 3.79 0.31
CA VAL A 326 10.61 4.10 -0.32
C VAL A 326 11.53 4.73 0.72
N LEU A 327 12.69 4.11 0.90
CA LEU A 327 13.80 4.65 1.67
C LEU A 327 14.69 5.48 0.73
N ALA A 328 14.90 6.74 1.06
CA ALA A 328 15.98 7.55 0.52
C ALA A 328 17.26 7.24 1.31
N ALA A 329 17.96 6.20 0.92
CA ALA A 329 19.06 5.60 1.67
C ALA A 329 20.30 6.51 1.73
N THR A 330 21.03 6.40 2.85
CA THR A 330 22.30 7.10 3.12
C THR A 330 23.37 6.12 3.58
N ASN A 331 24.59 6.62 3.77
CA ASN A 331 25.58 5.89 4.55
C ASN A 331 25.13 5.84 6.02
N ARG A 332 25.06 4.63 6.56
CA ARG A 332 24.73 4.31 7.95
C ARG A 332 26.02 3.97 8.74
N PRO A 333 26.02 4.02 10.08
CA PRO A 333 24.96 4.51 10.98
C PRO A 333 25.05 6.03 11.24
N VAL A 334 24.02 6.61 11.85
CA VAL A 334 24.10 7.95 12.44
C VAL A 334 24.90 7.83 13.75
N PRO A 335 25.97 8.63 13.95
CA PRO A 335 26.76 8.57 15.18
C PRO A 335 25.93 8.89 16.43
N GLU A 336 26.29 8.29 17.55
CA GLU A 336 25.66 8.58 18.84
C GLU A 336 25.83 10.06 19.21
N GLY A 337 24.75 10.68 19.71
CA GLY A 337 24.71 12.11 20.03
C GLY A 337 24.55 13.03 18.81
N LYS A 338 24.32 12.48 17.60
CA LYS A 338 24.05 13.23 16.36
C LYS A 338 22.61 13.09 15.84
N GLN A 339 21.71 12.61 16.69
CA GLN A 339 20.27 12.67 16.47
C GLN A 339 19.82 14.14 16.50
N ASP A 340 18.89 14.50 15.62
CA ASP A 340 18.26 15.80 15.55
C ASP A 340 16.75 15.60 15.48
N PHE A 341 16.10 15.66 16.64
CA PHE A 341 14.66 15.47 16.78
C PHE A 341 13.83 16.68 16.33
N PHE A 342 14.46 17.79 15.93
CA PHE A 342 13.77 18.99 15.49
C PHE A 342 13.84 19.19 13.98
N THR A 343 15.02 19.24 13.38
CA THR A 343 15.18 19.58 11.96
C THR A 343 14.75 18.44 11.05
N ARG A 344 13.88 18.71 10.07
CA ARG A 344 13.47 17.73 9.06
C ARG A 344 14.66 17.36 8.16
N HIS A 345 14.92 16.06 8.03
CA HIS A 345 15.95 15.55 7.13
C HIS A 345 15.38 15.32 5.73
N GLU A 346 16.24 15.35 4.70
CA GLU A 346 15.88 14.97 3.33
C GLU A 346 16.56 13.67 2.86
N GLN A 347 17.38 13.06 3.73
CA GLN A 347 18.05 11.80 3.45
C GLN A 347 17.97 10.88 4.68
N GLY A 348 18.03 9.58 4.44
CA GLY A 348 17.72 8.57 5.45
C GLY A 348 16.22 8.55 5.78
N VAL A 349 15.36 9.00 4.88
CA VAL A 349 13.94 9.18 5.18
C VAL A 349 13.09 8.10 4.52
N TRP A 350 11.95 7.80 5.13
CA TRP A 350 10.96 6.88 4.57
C TRP A 350 9.71 7.63 4.14
N GLU A 351 9.30 7.38 2.90
CA GLU A 351 8.12 7.99 2.32
C GLU A 351 7.19 6.93 1.75
N PHE A 352 5.91 7.10 2.08
CA PHE A 352 4.84 6.19 1.72
C PHE A 352 4.12 6.67 0.46
N TYR A 353 4.29 5.89 -0.60
CA TYR A 353 3.66 6.04 -1.90
C TYR A 353 2.62 4.95 -2.15
N MET A 354 1.74 5.17 -3.12
CA MET A 354 0.81 4.13 -3.55
C MET A 354 0.88 3.89 -5.06
N SER A 355 1.00 2.63 -5.45
CA SER A 355 1.17 2.20 -6.84
C SER A 355 0.11 1.17 -7.22
N PRO A 356 -0.75 1.42 -8.23
CA PRO A 356 -1.81 0.48 -8.61
C PRO A 356 -1.29 -0.65 -9.51
N SER A 357 -2.01 -1.77 -9.50
CA SER A 357 -1.81 -2.94 -10.34
C SER A 357 -3.13 -3.66 -10.56
N ARG A 358 -3.38 -4.15 -11.79
CA ARG A 358 -4.57 -4.96 -12.09
C ARG A 358 -4.36 -6.45 -11.89
N ASP A 359 -3.11 -6.91 -11.85
CA ASP A 359 -2.74 -8.34 -11.81
C ASP A 359 -1.95 -8.74 -10.56
N ALA A 360 -1.70 -7.79 -9.65
CA ALA A 360 -0.87 -7.95 -8.45
C ALA A 360 0.62 -8.21 -8.71
N VAL A 361 1.07 -8.14 -9.97
CA VAL A 361 2.44 -8.48 -10.40
C VAL A 361 3.11 -7.28 -11.06
N ASN A 362 2.35 -6.50 -11.82
CA ASN A 362 2.80 -5.32 -12.54
C ASN A 362 2.22 -4.06 -11.91
N TYR A 363 3.06 -3.34 -11.17
CA TYR A 363 2.71 -2.11 -10.47
C TYR A 363 3.19 -0.88 -11.24
N ASP A 364 2.34 0.13 -11.30
CA ASP A 364 2.64 1.42 -11.90
C ASP A 364 3.19 2.39 -10.84
N PHE A 365 4.45 2.78 -11.00
CA PHE A 365 5.15 3.72 -10.13
C PHE A 365 5.14 5.17 -10.67
N SER A 366 4.65 5.37 -11.90
CA SER A 366 4.82 6.62 -12.66
C SER A 366 3.98 7.79 -12.14
N LEU A 367 2.81 7.53 -11.55
CA LEU A 367 1.90 8.60 -11.10
C LEU A 367 2.22 9.14 -9.70
N ALA A 368 2.76 8.29 -8.82
CA ALA A 368 2.96 8.60 -7.41
C ALA A 368 4.43 8.51 -6.98
N THR A 369 5.01 7.31 -7.08
CA THR A 369 6.32 6.98 -6.51
C THR A 369 7.47 7.71 -7.19
N TYR A 370 7.57 7.64 -8.53
CA TYR A 370 8.61 8.33 -9.29
C TYR A 370 8.55 9.87 -9.18
N PRO A 371 7.37 10.52 -9.27
CA PRO A 371 7.28 11.97 -9.10
C PRO A 371 7.28 12.43 -7.64
N ARG A 372 7.56 11.54 -6.67
CA ARG A 372 7.61 11.84 -5.24
C ARG A 372 6.33 12.50 -4.69
N LYS A 373 5.17 11.91 -5.02
CA LYS A 373 3.87 12.31 -4.47
C LYS A 373 3.41 11.31 -3.40
N PRO A 374 3.84 11.47 -2.14
CA PRO A 374 3.48 10.55 -1.07
C PRO A 374 1.99 10.66 -0.75
N LEU A 375 1.39 9.54 -0.35
CA LEU A 375 0.02 9.52 0.14
C LEU A 375 -0.09 10.28 1.47
N ILE A 376 0.90 10.10 2.35
CA ILE A 376 1.04 10.83 3.62
C ILE A 376 2.38 11.59 3.58
N PRO A 377 2.37 12.91 3.33
CA PRO A 377 3.58 13.71 3.38
C PRO A 377 4.20 13.71 4.78
N ARG A 378 5.53 13.65 4.87
CA ARG A 378 6.25 13.83 6.15
C ARG A 378 5.98 15.22 6.74
N GLY A 379 6.02 15.32 8.07
CA GLY A 379 5.84 16.59 8.78
C GLY A 379 6.98 17.58 8.53
N LYS A 380 6.74 18.85 8.88
CA LYS A 380 7.76 19.91 8.92
C LYS A 380 8.65 19.76 10.17
N ASP A 381 9.63 20.64 10.33
CA ASP A 381 10.47 20.74 11.54
C ASP A 381 9.63 20.67 12.83
N GLY A 382 10.14 19.90 13.79
CA GLY A 382 9.52 19.65 15.10
C GLY A 382 8.31 18.70 15.09
N SER A 383 7.89 18.20 13.93
CA SER A 383 6.75 17.26 13.85
C SER A 383 7.16 15.84 14.25
N PHE A 384 6.24 15.09 14.87
CA PHE A 384 6.46 13.70 15.29
C PHE A 384 6.73 12.72 14.13
N ASP A 385 6.41 13.12 12.89
CA ASP A 385 6.57 12.33 11.67
C ASP A 385 7.45 13.01 10.61
N LYS A 386 8.39 13.87 11.06
CA LYS A 386 9.22 14.67 10.14
C LYS A 386 10.14 13.83 9.24
N ASP A 387 10.58 12.65 9.68
CA ASP A 387 11.57 11.85 8.93
C ASP A 387 11.02 10.50 8.44
N CYS A 388 9.85 10.09 8.93
CA CYS A 388 9.27 8.81 8.58
C CYS A 388 7.75 8.87 8.63
N ALA A 389 7.11 8.50 7.53
CA ALA A 389 5.71 8.12 7.47
C ALA A 389 5.61 6.80 6.71
N ARG A 390 5.38 5.68 7.42
CA ARG A 390 5.46 4.32 6.87
C ARG A 390 4.11 3.62 6.81
N PRO A 391 3.87 2.81 5.77
CA PRO A 391 2.56 2.23 5.50
C PRO A 391 2.17 1.13 6.50
N PRO A 392 0.86 0.91 6.68
CA PRO A 392 0.35 -0.30 7.31
C PRO A 392 0.48 -1.48 6.35
N SER A 393 0.24 -2.69 6.84
CA SER A 393 0.02 -3.83 5.95
C SER A 393 -1.34 -3.89 5.28
N ASN A 394 -2.29 -3.04 5.70
CA ASN A 394 -3.65 -2.98 5.18
C ASN A 394 -4.28 -1.60 5.42
N ILE A 395 -5.17 -1.16 4.52
CA ILE A 395 -6.01 0.02 4.71
C ILE A 395 -7.43 -0.44 5.06
N ILE A 396 -8.05 0.22 6.03
CA ILE A 396 -9.42 -0.09 6.44
C ILE A 396 -10.37 0.91 5.80
N THR A 397 -11.37 0.42 5.06
CA THR A 397 -12.46 1.26 4.58
C THR A 397 -13.56 1.26 5.63
N HIS A 398 -13.85 2.42 6.21
CA HIS A 398 -14.80 2.57 7.32
C HIS A 398 -15.52 3.91 7.22
N ASN A 399 -16.85 3.90 7.42
CA ASN A 399 -17.70 5.09 7.38
C ASN A 399 -17.43 6.01 6.17
N ASP A 400 -17.41 5.45 4.96
CA ASP A 400 -17.21 6.20 3.73
C ASP A 400 -15.85 6.95 3.63
N GLU A 401 -14.85 6.44 4.34
CA GLU A 401 -13.47 6.90 4.29
C GLU A 401 -12.51 5.71 4.24
N HIS A 402 -11.29 5.96 3.77
CA HIS A 402 -10.16 5.05 3.95
C HIS A 402 -9.31 5.53 5.11
N TRP A 403 -9.18 4.67 6.11
CA TRP A 403 -8.41 4.90 7.32
C TRP A 403 -7.05 4.25 7.16
N VAL A 404 -6.03 5.10 7.18
CA VAL A 404 -4.64 4.74 6.93
C VAL A 404 -3.85 4.98 8.20
N TYR A 405 -3.69 3.93 9.00
CA TYR A 405 -2.77 3.95 10.12
C TYR A 405 -1.35 3.93 9.59
N TYR A 406 -0.47 4.77 10.12
CA TYR A 406 0.91 4.86 9.66
C TYR A 406 1.86 4.96 10.86
N LEU A 407 3.04 4.35 10.72
CA LEU A 407 4.13 4.57 11.65
C LEU A 407 4.76 5.92 11.36
N ALA A 408 4.89 6.73 12.40
CA ALA A 408 5.60 7.99 12.39
C ALA A 408 6.88 7.89 13.22
N THR A 409 7.98 8.42 12.70
CA THR A 409 9.17 8.71 13.51
C THR A 409 9.74 10.09 13.21
N ASN A 410 10.38 10.68 14.22
CA ASN A 410 10.99 11.99 14.16
C ASN A 410 12.51 11.94 13.89
N GLU A 411 13.03 10.81 13.43
CA GLU A 411 14.45 10.65 13.12
C GLU A 411 14.69 9.73 11.93
N ARG A 412 15.77 10.01 11.20
CA ARG A 412 16.22 9.33 9.99
C ARG A 412 16.78 7.93 10.25
N TRP A 413 16.76 7.14 9.18
CA TRP A 413 17.37 5.84 9.09
C TRP A 413 18.84 5.84 9.51
N GLY A 414 19.20 4.81 10.27
CA GLY A 414 20.54 4.66 10.84
C GLY A 414 20.70 5.33 12.20
N ALA A 415 19.73 6.12 12.67
CA ALA A 415 19.70 6.58 14.05
C ALA A 415 19.39 5.44 15.02
N ARG A 416 20.03 5.51 16.19
CA ARG A 416 19.83 4.55 17.29
C ARG A 416 18.61 4.89 18.16
N LYS A 417 18.13 6.14 18.07
CA LYS A 417 17.01 6.68 18.86
C LYS A 417 15.97 7.36 17.99
N TRP A 418 14.72 7.16 18.34
CA TRP A 418 13.57 7.72 17.64
C TRP A 418 12.31 7.74 18.52
N ASP A 419 11.47 8.73 18.32
CA ASP A 419 10.11 8.75 18.86
C ASP A 419 9.16 8.06 17.87
N ALA A 420 8.85 6.79 18.13
CA ALA A 420 7.97 5.99 17.29
C ALA A 420 6.51 6.07 17.77
N ARG A 421 5.63 6.56 16.89
CA ARG A 421 4.20 6.71 17.17
C ARG A 421 3.35 6.06 16.10
N LEU A 422 2.20 5.51 16.47
CA LEU A 422 1.18 5.11 15.52
C LEU A 422 0.21 6.27 15.35
N ALA A 423 0.08 6.75 14.11
CA ALA A 423 -0.80 7.84 13.75
C ALA A 423 -1.87 7.37 12.75
N LEU A 424 -2.91 8.17 12.58
CA LEU A 424 -3.98 7.96 11.63
C LEU A 424 -3.99 9.10 10.60
N ALA A 425 -4.15 8.75 9.34
CA ALA A 425 -4.55 9.65 8.28
C ALA A 425 -5.81 9.10 7.59
N LYS A 426 -6.61 9.98 7.01
CA LYS A 426 -7.86 9.63 6.35
C LYS A 426 -7.84 10.08 4.91
N VAL A 427 -8.43 9.27 4.04
CA VAL A 427 -8.67 9.62 2.65
C VAL A 427 -10.18 9.51 2.41
N ARG A 428 -10.75 10.45 1.66
CA ARG A 428 -12.08 10.29 1.07
C ARG A 428 -12.20 8.89 0.44
N LEU A 429 -13.38 8.25 0.52
CA LEU A 429 -13.63 7.02 -0.24
C LEU A 429 -13.19 7.19 -1.70
N ASP A 430 -12.44 6.22 -2.22
CA ASP A 430 -11.85 6.19 -3.57
C ASP A 430 -10.89 7.36 -3.87
N GLY A 431 -10.57 8.19 -2.89
CA GLY A 431 -9.91 9.49 -3.04
C GLY A 431 -8.43 9.45 -3.39
N PHE A 432 -7.87 8.26 -3.62
CA PHE A 432 -6.43 8.07 -3.80
C PHE A 432 -5.91 8.43 -5.19
N PHE A 433 -6.76 8.30 -6.20
CA PHE A 433 -6.49 8.69 -7.58
C PHE A 433 -7.77 9.30 -8.13
N TYR A 434 -7.62 10.30 -8.99
CA TYR A 434 -8.78 10.96 -9.60
C TYR A 434 -8.42 11.61 -10.92
N LEU A 435 -9.42 11.75 -11.77
CA LEU A 435 -9.36 12.62 -12.93
C LEU A 435 -9.66 14.05 -12.51
N HIS A 436 -8.85 14.98 -12.98
CA HIS A 436 -8.95 16.40 -12.63
C HIS A 436 -9.04 17.24 -13.88
N SER A 437 -10.13 18.00 -13.98
CA SER A 437 -10.21 19.15 -14.88
C SER A 437 -10.02 20.43 -14.07
N LYS A 438 -9.16 21.32 -14.57
CA LYS A 438 -8.89 22.65 -14.00
C LYS A 438 -9.85 23.68 -14.61
N SER A 439 -9.34 24.85 -14.98
CA SER A 439 -10.15 25.97 -15.48
C SER A 439 -10.77 25.76 -16.86
N ASN A 440 -10.18 24.92 -17.71
CA ASN A 440 -10.75 24.64 -19.03
C ASN A 440 -11.75 23.49 -18.92
N GLU A 441 -12.82 23.52 -19.72
CA GLU A 441 -13.70 22.37 -19.84
C GLU A 441 -12.89 21.16 -20.34
N GLY A 442 -13.03 20.05 -19.63
CA GLY A 442 -12.41 18.78 -19.93
C GLY A 442 -13.44 17.71 -20.19
N LYS A 443 -13.02 16.70 -20.97
CA LYS A 443 -13.86 15.56 -21.34
C LYS A 443 -13.15 14.26 -21.03
N VAL A 444 -13.91 13.30 -20.53
CA VAL A 444 -13.49 11.92 -20.32
C VAL A 444 -14.47 11.04 -21.05
N ILE A 445 -13.97 10.17 -21.93
CA ILE A 445 -14.79 9.15 -22.59
C ILE A 445 -14.31 7.79 -22.13
N THR A 446 -15.25 6.95 -21.67
CA THR A 446 -14.93 5.57 -21.33
C THR A 446 -14.82 4.72 -22.59
N ARG A 447 -14.04 3.64 -22.51
CA ARG A 447 -14.13 2.52 -23.46
C ARG A 447 -15.56 1.96 -23.47
N PRO A 448 -16.02 1.31 -24.55
CA PRO A 448 -17.36 0.79 -24.61
C PRO A 448 -17.48 -0.39 -23.65
N PHE A 449 -18.53 -0.42 -22.84
CA PHE A 449 -18.78 -1.51 -21.89
C PHE A 449 -20.24 -1.94 -21.89
N ILE A 450 -20.49 -3.19 -21.53
CA ILE A 450 -21.87 -3.70 -21.41
C ILE A 450 -22.48 -3.16 -20.12
N LEU A 451 -23.56 -2.40 -20.24
CA LEU A 451 -24.33 -1.92 -19.09
C LEU A 451 -25.19 -3.06 -18.52
N GLU A 452 -24.77 -3.64 -17.41
CA GLU A 452 -25.54 -4.69 -16.72
C GLU A 452 -26.54 -4.13 -15.71
N GLY A 453 -26.35 -2.88 -15.30
CA GLY A 453 -27.18 -2.15 -14.35
C GLY A 453 -28.28 -1.30 -14.99
N ASP A 454 -29.07 -0.65 -14.15
CA ASP A 454 -30.03 0.39 -14.57
C ASP A 454 -29.70 1.77 -14.00
N ASN A 455 -28.74 1.89 -13.10
CA ASN A 455 -28.35 3.17 -12.50
C ASN A 455 -26.84 3.38 -12.52
N LEU A 456 -26.43 4.64 -12.33
CA LEU A 456 -25.03 5.02 -12.12
C LEU A 456 -24.86 5.68 -10.75
N GLU A 457 -23.75 5.38 -10.09
CA GLU A 457 -23.24 6.15 -8.97
C GLU A 457 -21.87 6.71 -9.32
N ILE A 458 -21.66 7.99 -9.02
CA ILE A 458 -20.42 8.70 -9.32
C ILE A 458 -19.88 9.34 -8.05
N ASN A 459 -18.61 9.10 -7.77
CA ASN A 459 -17.88 9.80 -6.72
C ASN A 459 -17.17 11.02 -7.32
N VAL A 460 -17.59 12.21 -6.92
CA VAL A 460 -17.18 13.49 -7.52
C VAL A 460 -17.06 14.59 -6.48
N ASN A 461 -16.11 15.49 -6.71
CA ASN A 461 -16.06 16.81 -6.09
C ASN A 461 -16.00 17.88 -7.18
N ALA A 462 -17.12 18.58 -7.37
CA ALA A 462 -17.34 19.68 -8.31
C ALA A 462 -17.81 20.95 -7.56
N LEU A 463 -17.35 21.19 -6.32
CA LEU A 463 -17.76 22.34 -5.51
C LEU A 463 -17.48 23.69 -6.18
N ASN A 464 -16.36 23.78 -6.91
CA ASN A 464 -15.92 25.01 -7.58
C ASN A 464 -16.13 24.97 -9.10
N GLY A 465 -17.00 24.07 -9.55
CA GLY A 465 -17.06 23.68 -10.95
C GLY A 465 -18.36 22.99 -11.32
N PHE A 466 -18.28 22.14 -12.33
CA PHE A 466 -19.41 21.33 -12.75
C PHE A 466 -19.02 19.96 -13.28
N LEU A 467 -19.99 19.04 -13.22
CA LEU A 467 -19.99 17.76 -13.90
C LEU A 467 -21.27 17.62 -14.73
N LYS A 468 -21.14 17.13 -15.96
CA LYS A 468 -22.24 16.67 -16.80
C LYS A 468 -21.93 15.23 -17.24
N VAL A 469 -22.95 14.37 -17.20
CA VAL A 469 -22.81 12.93 -17.48
C VAL A 469 -23.72 12.57 -18.62
N GLU A 470 -23.12 12.12 -19.71
CA GLU A 470 -23.80 11.82 -20.97
C GLU A 470 -23.57 10.35 -21.34
N ILE A 471 -24.57 9.72 -21.96
CA ILE A 471 -24.45 8.33 -22.43
C ILE A 471 -24.41 8.32 -23.95
N LEU A 472 -23.38 7.65 -24.47
CA LEU A 472 -23.15 7.45 -25.90
C LEU A 472 -23.39 5.99 -26.26
N ASP A 473 -23.67 5.72 -27.52
CA ASP A 473 -23.70 4.36 -28.05
C ASP A 473 -22.28 3.74 -28.09
N GLU A 474 -22.20 2.47 -28.46
CA GLU A 474 -20.93 1.76 -28.62
C GLU A 474 -19.97 2.46 -29.59
N LYS A 475 -20.47 3.17 -30.59
CA LYS A 475 -19.67 3.88 -31.61
C LYS A 475 -19.29 5.30 -31.18
N GLY A 476 -19.74 5.76 -30.01
CA GLY A 476 -19.49 7.11 -29.50
C GLY A 476 -20.47 8.17 -30.00
N ASN A 477 -21.58 7.79 -30.64
CA ASN A 477 -22.64 8.73 -31.01
C ASN A 477 -23.52 9.06 -29.80
N ASP A 478 -23.96 10.31 -29.71
CA ASP A 478 -24.89 10.76 -28.67
C ASP A 478 -26.20 9.97 -28.74
N ILE A 479 -26.64 9.41 -27.61
CA ILE A 479 -28.01 8.90 -27.46
C ILE A 479 -28.89 10.07 -27.02
N PRO A 480 -29.82 10.59 -27.86
CA PRO A 480 -30.47 11.88 -27.61
C PRO A 480 -31.23 11.98 -26.27
N GLN A 481 -31.76 10.86 -25.77
CA GLN A 481 -32.47 10.82 -24.48
C GLN A 481 -31.53 10.94 -23.27
N PHE A 482 -30.22 10.71 -23.47
CA PHE A 482 -29.20 10.64 -22.41
C PHE A 482 -28.02 11.59 -22.63
N SER A 483 -28.08 12.49 -23.62
CA SER A 483 -26.99 13.37 -24.03
C SER A 483 -27.47 14.78 -24.37
N GLY A 484 -26.54 15.72 -24.56
CA GLY A 484 -26.86 17.09 -24.96
C GLY A 484 -27.71 17.81 -23.91
N ASN A 485 -28.79 18.46 -24.32
CA ASN A 485 -29.70 19.17 -23.42
C ASN A 485 -30.52 18.24 -22.52
N SER A 486 -30.55 16.94 -22.81
CA SER A 486 -31.22 15.96 -21.96
C SER A 486 -30.41 15.67 -20.70
N ALA A 487 -29.09 15.74 -20.73
CA ALA A 487 -28.24 15.45 -19.58
C ALA A 487 -28.13 16.64 -18.62
N LYS A 488 -28.41 16.39 -17.33
CA LYS A 488 -28.32 17.41 -16.28
C LYS A 488 -26.86 17.81 -16.00
N THR A 489 -26.63 19.10 -15.83
CA THR A 489 -25.36 19.66 -15.33
C THR A 489 -25.44 19.87 -13.82
N TYR A 490 -24.48 19.31 -13.10
CA TYR A 490 -24.34 19.39 -11.64
C TYR A 490 -23.28 20.43 -11.30
N ARG A 491 -23.67 21.56 -10.73
CA ARG A 491 -22.76 22.64 -10.30
C ARG A 491 -22.67 22.68 -8.78
N GLY A 492 -21.49 22.94 -8.23
CA GLY A 492 -21.31 23.10 -6.78
C GLY A 492 -21.58 21.83 -5.98
N HIS A 493 -21.31 20.65 -6.56
CA HIS A 493 -21.74 19.37 -5.98
C HIS A 493 -20.57 18.55 -5.45
N ASN A 494 -20.71 17.96 -4.27
CA ASN A 494 -19.74 17.06 -3.66
C ASN A 494 -20.48 15.81 -3.16
N SER A 495 -20.24 14.65 -3.77
CA SER A 495 -20.95 13.43 -3.43
C SER A 495 -20.10 12.21 -3.66
N LEU A 496 -20.29 11.18 -2.84
CA LEU A 496 -19.69 9.86 -3.03
C LEU A 496 -20.53 8.98 -3.98
N ARG A 497 -21.80 9.32 -4.16
CA ARG A 497 -22.81 8.48 -4.85
C ARG A 497 -23.79 9.37 -5.62
N LEU A 498 -23.26 10.29 -6.42
CA LEU A 498 -24.09 11.12 -7.30
C LEU A 498 -24.80 10.20 -8.31
N LYS A 499 -26.12 10.27 -8.37
CA LYS A 499 -26.93 9.62 -9.40
C LYS A 499 -27.25 10.62 -10.52
N PRO A 500 -26.67 10.46 -11.73
CA PRO A 500 -26.97 11.33 -12.86
C PRO A 500 -28.44 11.16 -13.29
N ALA A 501 -29.00 12.20 -13.87
CA ALA A 501 -30.39 12.25 -14.31
C ALA A 501 -30.48 12.89 -15.69
N TRP A 502 -31.46 12.44 -16.47
CA TRP A 502 -31.70 12.92 -17.82
C TRP A 502 -33.17 13.34 -18.00
N SER A 503 -33.41 14.28 -18.89
CA SER A 503 -34.76 14.78 -19.18
C SER A 503 -35.67 13.64 -19.60
N ARG A 504 -36.74 13.41 -18.84
CA ARG A 504 -37.74 12.35 -19.07
C ARG A 504 -37.19 10.92 -18.96
N GLN A 505 -35.98 10.72 -18.40
CA GLN A 505 -35.41 9.41 -18.09
C GLN A 505 -34.83 9.43 -16.67
N SER A 506 -35.40 8.64 -15.77
CA SER A 506 -34.95 8.52 -14.38
C SER A 506 -33.70 7.69 -14.21
N ASP A 507 -33.41 6.81 -15.17
CA ASP A 507 -32.46 5.72 -15.07
C ASP A 507 -32.04 5.25 -16.49
N LEU A 508 -31.23 4.21 -16.55
CA LEU A 508 -30.66 3.61 -17.76
C LEU A 508 -31.34 2.29 -18.16
N SER A 509 -32.54 1.98 -17.65
CA SER A 509 -33.22 0.70 -17.88
C SER A 509 -33.34 0.34 -19.37
N SER A 510 -33.60 1.35 -20.22
CA SER A 510 -33.74 1.18 -21.68
C SER A 510 -32.42 0.85 -22.41
N LEU A 511 -31.29 0.96 -21.71
CA LEU A 511 -29.94 0.67 -22.21
C LEU A 511 -29.34 -0.61 -21.60
N LYS A 512 -30.04 -1.27 -20.69
CA LYS A 512 -29.57 -2.50 -20.06
C LYS A 512 -29.25 -3.58 -21.10
N GLY A 513 -28.09 -4.21 -20.96
CA GLY A 513 -27.54 -5.21 -21.88
C GLY A 513 -26.88 -4.64 -23.14
N LYS A 514 -26.94 -3.32 -23.37
CA LYS A 514 -26.29 -2.68 -24.52
C LYS A 514 -24.85 -2.29 -24.19
N ALA A 515 -24.01 -2.28 -25.22
CA ALA A 515 -22.71 -1.63 -25.16
C ALA A 515 -22.90 -0.11 -25.23
N ILE A 516 -22.37 0.60 -24.23
CA ILE A 516 -22.45 2.05 -24.11
C ILE A 516 -21.08 2.65 -23.79
N ARG A 517 -20.96 3.97 -23.93
CA ARG A 517 -19.89 4.75 -23.31
C ARG A 517 -20.49 5.80 -22.39
N ILE A 518 -19.70 6.25 -21.42
CA ILE A 518 -20.02 7.43 -20.63
C ILE A 518 -19.07 8.55 -21.07
N ARG A 519 -19.65 9.71 -21.37
CA ARG A 519 -18.92 10.97 -21.51
C ARG A 519 -19.14 11.81 -20.26
N PHE A 520 -18.06 12.07 -19.54
CA PHE A 520 -18.04 13.05 -18.46
C PHE A 520 -17.49 14.36 -19.01
N THR A 521 -18.28 15.43 -18.93
CA THR A 521 -17.84 16.79 -19.23
C THR A 521 -17.71 17.55 -17.91
N LEU A 522 -16.52 18.06 -17.62
CA LEU A 522 -16.18 18.57 -16.30
C LEU A 522 -15.24 19.78 -16.33
N GLN A 523 -15.39 20.68 -15.36
CA GLN A 523 -14.54 21.85 -15.17
C GLN A 523 -14.36 22.06 -13.66
N ASN A 524 -13.14 22.41 -13.21
CA ASN A 524 -12.78 22.59 -11.80
C ASN A 524 -13.31 21.45 -10.91
N THR A 525 -13.10 20.22 -11.34
CA THR A 525 -13.78 19.03 -10.81
C THR A 525 -12.81 17.87 -10.69
N LYS A 526 -12.90 17.16 -9.55
CA LYS A 526 -12.23 15.88 -9.30
C LYS A 526 -13.25 14.75 -9.42
N LEU A 527 -12.97 13.79 -10.29
CA LEU A 527 -13.78 12.61 -10.55
C LEU A 527 -13.02 11.35 -10.11
N TYR A 528 -13.52 10.66 -9.10
CA TYR A 528 -12.78 9.61 -8.37
C TYR A 528 -13.12 8.20 -8.86
N SER A 529 -14.41 7.94 -9.05
CA SER A 529 -14.89 6.61 -9.46
C SER A 529 -16.31 6.69 -10.04
N PHE A 530 -16.72 5.62 -10.73
CA PHE A 530 -18.12 5.38 -11.05
C PHE A 530 -18.48 3.91 -10.86
N LYS A 531 -19.77 3.62 -10.73
CA LYS A 531 -20.32 2.26 -10.66
C LYS A 531 -21.63 2.18 -11.42
N ALA A 532 -21.81 1.14 -12.22
CA ALA A 532 -23.12 0.74 -12.73
C ALA A 532 -23.78 -0.21 -11.73
N LEU A 533 -25.00 0.12 -11.29
CA LEU A 533 -25.77 -0.62 -10.28
C LEU A 533 -26.73 -1.60 -10.91
#